data_AF-A0A8J8A2N4-F1
#
_entry.id   AF-A0A8J8A2N4-F1
#
_cell.length_a   1.000
_cell.length_b   1.000
_cell.length_c   1.000
_cell.angle_alpha   90.00
_cell.angle_beta   90.00
_cell.angle_gamma   90.00
#
_symmetry.space_group_name_H-M   'P 1'
#
loop_
_entity.id
_entity.type
_entity.pdbx_description
1 polymer ?
#
loop_
_entity_poly.entity_id
_entity_poly.type
_entity_poly.pdbx_seq_one_letter_code
_entity_poly.pdbx_strand_id
1 'polypeptide(L)'
;MKLSTGFVRASGYAYKVRRVLFAITRGRVEPEEVVRAAAELNQYVFEKLQEMGVDKGDVVRISVPFSIEDGKIKWHYEGLKIEVYKKEDEAKLAEAMEEIEERERALEEQIKELEELALQLREMSEKILEKLEELKQEHTSLRLKAEE
;
A
#
# COMPACT_ATOMS: atom_id res chain seq x y z
N MET A 1 -11.39 -15.86 -0.62
CA MET A 1 -10.32 -15.24 0.20
C MET A 1 -10.95 -14.25 1.18
N LYS A 2 -10.19 -13.73 2.16
CA LYS A 2 -10.72 -12.74 3.12
C LYS A 2 -9.67 -11.67 3.42
N LEU A 3 -10.08 -10.40 3.34
CA LEU A 3 -9.32 -9.27 3.84
C LEU A 3 -9.72 -9.01 5.30
N SER A 4 -8.75 -8.73 6.16
CA SER A 4 -9.00 -8.23 7.52
C SER A 4 -7.94 -7.22 7.92
N THR A 5 -8.35 -6.06 8.41
CA THR A 5 -7.43 -4.99 8.80
C THR A 5 -6.77 -5.22 10.16
N GLY A 6 -7.36 -6.07 11.01
CA GLY A 6 -7.11 -6.00 12.45
C GLY A 6 -7.61 -4.67 13.02
N PHE A 7 -7.15 -4.29 14.21
CA PHE A 7 -7.41 -2.97 14.78
C PHE A 7 -6.65 -1.92 14.00
N VAL A 8 -7.35 -0.85 13.62
CA VAL A 8 -6.78 0.32 12.96
C VAL A 8 -7.57 1.55 13.36
N ARG A 9 -6.90 2.69 13.53
CA ARG A 9 -7.58 3.96 13.74
C ARG A 9 -8.41 4.33 12.51
N ALA A 10 -9.59 4.91 12.73
CA ALA A 10 -10.49 5.29 11.65
C ALA A 10 -9.85 6.29 10.67
N SER A 11 -8.93 7.16 11.10
CA SER A 11 -8.17 8.02 10.18
C SER A 11 -7.32 7.25 9.15
N GLY A 12 -6.81 6.07 9.54
CA GLY A 12 -5.85 5.29 8.75
C GLY A 12 -6.42 4.04 8.08
N TYR A 13 -7.72 3.75 8.21
CA TYR A 13 -8.27 2.47 7.75
C TYR A 13 -8.05 2.25 6.23
N ALA A 14 -8.19 3.31 5.43
CA ALA A 14 -8.14 3.22 3.97
C ALA A 14 -6.75 2.75 3.49
N TYR A 15 -5.70 3.28 4.11
CA TYR A 15 -4.33 2.86 3.85
C TYR A 15 -4.10 1.40 4.28
N LYS A 16 -4.58 1.03 5.47
CA LYS A 16 -4.49 -0.34 5.98
C LYS A 16 -5.18 -1.35 5.07
N VAL A 17 -6.38 -1.06 4.59
CA VAL A 17 -7.10 -1.90 3.62
C VAL A 17 -6.25 -2.14 2.38
N ARG A 18 -5.76 -1.07 1.75
CA ARG A 18 -4.93 -1.18 0.54
C ARG A 18 -3.66 -1.99 0.77
N ARG A 19 -2.93 -1.71 1.87
CA ARG A 19 -1.68 -2.40 2.22
C ARG A 19 -1.89 -3.90 2.44
N VAL A 20 -2.95 -4.26 3.18
CA VAL A 20 -3.32 -5.66 3.41
C VAL A 20 -3.72 -6.32 2.10
N LEU A 21 -4.48 -5.63 1.24
CA LEU A 21 -4.90 -6.17 -0.05
C LEU A 21 -3.71 -6.47 -0.97
N PHE A 22 -2.73 -5.57 -1.06
CA PHE A 22 -1.49 -5.82 -1.79
C PHE A 22 -0.76 -7.06 -1.27
N ALA A 23 -0.67 -7.22 0.05
CA ALA A 23 0.02 -8.37 0.66
C ALA A 23 -0.66 -9.71 0.31
N ILE A 24 -1.99 -9.78 0.41
CA ILE A 24 -2.73 -11.03 0.20
C ILE A 24 -2.93 -11.40 -1.28
N THR A 25 -2.82 -10.42 -2.20
CA THR A 25 -3.02 -10.62 -3.65
C THR A 25 -1.72 -10.61 -4.46
N ARG A 26 -0.57 -10.43 -3.81
CA ARG A 26 0.75 -10.39 -4.45
C ARG A 26 0.94 -11.56 -5.42
N GLY A 27 1.26 -11.24 -6.68
CA GLY A 27 1.50 -12.20 -7.75
C GLY A 27 0.25 -12.88 -8.33
N ARG A 28 -0.95 -12.46 -7.93
CA ARG A 28 -2.24 -12.99 -8.44
C ARG A 28 -3.05 -11.97 -9.21
N VAL A 29 -2.80 -10.69 -8.95
CA VAL A 29 -3.54 -9.53 -9.46
C VAL A 29 -2.54 -8.42 -9.74
N GLU A 30 -2.75 -7.70 -10.83
CA GLU A 30 -1.92 -6.55 -11.18
C GLU A 30 -2.07 -5.40 -10.15
N PRO A 31 -1.00 -4.64 -9.87
CA PRO A 31 -1.04 -3.57 -8.88
C PRO A 31 -2.17 -2.55 -9.09
N GLU A 32 -2.48 -2.21 -10.34
CA GLU A 32 -3.51 -1.25 -10.72
C GLU A 32 -4.91 -1.74 -10.29
N GLU A 33 -5.16 -3.03 -10.45
CA GLU A 33 -6.42 -3.66 -10.06
C GLU A 33 -6.55 -3.71 -8.53
N VAL A 34 -5.45 -3.91 -7.80
CA VAL A 34 -5.45 -3.80 -6.33
C VAL A 34 -5.81 -2.39 -5.88
N VAL A 35 -5.28 -1.36 -6.53
CA VAL A 35 -5.60 0.05 -6.23
C VAL A 35 -7.07 0.34 -6.50
N ARG A 36 -7.60 -0.09 -7.66
CA ARG A 36 -9.02 0.07 -8.02
C ARG A 36 -9.93 -0.59 -6.99
N ALA A 37 -9.70 -1.87 -6.70
CA ALA A 37 -10.55 -2.63 -5.78
C ALA A 37 -10.49 -2.10 -4.34
N ALA A 38 -9.32 -1.64 -3.89
CA ALA A 38 -9.18 -0.98 -2.59
C ALA A 38 -9.94 0.35 -2.54
N ALA A 39 -9.90 1.16 -3.61
CA ALA A 39 -10.63 2.43 -3.67
C ALA A 39 -12.16 2.21 -3.58
N GLU A 40 -12.68 1.23 -4.32
CA GLU A 40 -14.12 0.86 -4.28
C GLU A 40 -14.55 0.43 -2.88
N LEU A 41 -13.79 -0.47 -2.24
CA LEU A 41 -14.09 -0.91 -0.89
C LEU A 41 -13.99 0.24 0.12
N ASN A 42 -12.98 1.10 -0.01
CA ASN A 42 -12.79 2.24 0.88
C ASN A 42 -13.95 3.23 0.79
N GLN A 43 -14.44 3.53 -0.41
CA GLN A 43 -15.61 4.39 -0.58
C GLN A 43 -16.84 3.78 0.11
N TYR A 44 -17.10 2.49 -0.12
CA TYR A 44 -18.23 1.80 0.50
C TYR A 44 -18.13 1.78 2.04
N VAL A 45 -16.95 1.50 2.57
CA VAL A 45 -16.70 1.49 4.02
C VAL A 45 -16.82 2.89 4.60
N PHE A 46 -16.34 3.93 3.91
CA PHE A 46 -16.46 5.32 4.36
C PHE A 46 -17.92 5.70 4.60
N GLU A 47 -18.80 5.42 3.64
CA GLU A 47 -20.24 5.69 3.76
C GLU A 47 -20.83 4.97 4.99
N LYS A 48 -20.48 3.70 5.20
CA LYS A 48 -20.91 2.93 6.38
C LYS A 48 -20.39 3.51 7.69
N LEU A 49 -19.13 3.95 7.73
CA LEU A 49 -18.56 4.58 8.92
C LEU A 49 -19.25 5.91 9.24
N GLN A 50 -19.64 6.70 8.23
CA GLN A 50 -20.42 7.91 8.42
C GLN A 50 -21.82 7.63 8.97
N GLU A 51 -22.52 6.63 8.42
CA GLU A 51 -23.83 6.18 8.93
C GLU A 51 -23.76 5.74 10.40
N MET A 52 -22.65 5.11 10.79
CA MET A 52 -22.38 4.67 12.17
C MET A 52 -21.85 5.80 13.09
N GLY A 53 -21.69 7.01 12.56
CA GLY A 53 -21.18 8.17 13.30
C GLY A 53 -19.76 7.97 13.83
N VAL A 54 -18.89 7.29 13.08
CA VAL A 54 -17.51 7.00 13.49
C VAL A 54 -16.63 8.25 13.35
N ASP A 55 -15.92 8.60 14.42
CA ASP A 55 -14.98 9.69 14.44
C ASP A 55 -13.57 9.24 14.05
N LYS A 56 -12.75 10.18 13.55
CA LYS A 56 -11.37 9.90 13.12
C LYS A 56 -10.48 9.27 14.21
N GLY A 57 -10.82 9.48 15.49
CA GLY A 57 -10.08 8.98 16.65
C GLY A 57 -10.54 7.61 17.14
N ASP A 58 -11.67 7.12 16.63
CA ASP A 58 -12.17 5.78 16.94
C ASP A 58 -11.29 4.70 16.31
N VAL A 59 -11.43 3.48 16.81
CA VAL A 59 -10.75 2.31 16.26
C VAL A 59 -11.76 1.42 15.57
N VAL A 60 -11.40 0.89 14.41
CA VAL A 60 -12.24 0.01 13.60
C VAL A 60 -11.53 -1.29 13.29
N ARG A 61 -12.32 -2.35 13.07
CA ARG A 61 -11.85 -3.58 12.42
C ARG A 61 -12.75 -3.88 11.24
N ILE A 62 -12.16 -3.95 10.06
CA ILE A 62 -12.87 -4.23 8.81
C ILE A 62 -12.48 -5.64 8.38
N SER A 63 -13.49 -6.44 8.01
CA SER A 63 -13.25 -7.74 7.41
C SER A 63 -14.26 -8.02 6.31
N VAL A 64 -13.77 -8.42 5.14
CA VAL A 64 -14.62 -8.65 3.95
C VAL A 64 -14.10 -9.84 3.13
N PRO A 65 -14.96 -10.80 2.78
CA PRO A 65 -14.61 -11.85 1.84
C PRO A 65 -14.51 -11.32 0.41
N PHE A 66 -13.67 -11.94 -0.41
CA PHE A 66 -13.55 -11.65 -1.83
C PHE A 66 -13.08 -12.85 -2.63
N SER A 67 -13.31 -12.80 -3.93
CA SER A 67 -12.81 -13.74 -4.94
C SER A 67 -11.94 -13.00 -5.96
N ILE A 68 -11.09 -13.76 -6.66
CA ILE A 68 -10.34 -13.26 -7.80
C ILE A 68 -10.87 -14.03 -9.02
N GLU A 69 -11.44 -13.30 -9.97
CA GLU A 69 -12.03 -13.83 -11.21
C GLU A 69 -11.45 -13.04 -12.38
N ASP A 70 -10.83 -13.73 -13.34
CA ASP A 70 -10.18 -13.11 -14.51
C ASP A 70 -9.18 -12.00 -14.15
N GLY A 71 -8.40 -12.24 -13.09
CA GLY A 71 -7.44 -11.27 -12.57
C GLY A 71 -8.06 -10.06 -11.86
N LYS A 72 -9.38 -10.02 -11.67
CA LYS A 72 -10.10 -8.94 -10.99
C LYS A 72 -10.60 -9.34 -9.61
N ILE A 73 -10.59 -8.39 -8.69
CA ILE A 73 -11.08 -8.59 -7.31
C ILE A 73 -12.59 -8.31 -7.27
N LYS A 74 -13.36 -9.30 -6.81
CA LYS A 74 -14.80 -9.18 -6.54
C LYS A 74 -15.10 -9.28 -5.05
N TRP A 75 -15.64 -8.22 -4.49
CA TRP A 75 -16.02 -8.15 -3.08
C TRP A 75 -17.37 -8.84 -2.82
N HIS A 76 -17.43 -9.56 -1.70
CA HIS A 76 -18.65 -10.19 -1.18
C HIS A 76 -19.18 -9.35 -0.01
N TYR A 77 -19.87 -8.24 -0.33
CA TYR A 77 -20.33 -7.25 0.65
C TYR A 77 -21.32 -7.82 1.67
N GLU A 78 -22.05 -8.88 1.34
CA GLU A 78 -22.89 -9.63 2.27
C GLU A 78 -22.11 -10.19 3.47
N GLY A 79 -20.81 -10.43 3.29
CA GLY A 79 -19.90 -10.88 4.35
C GLY A 79 -19.09 -9.76 5.01
N LEU A 80 -19.31 -8.50 4.63
CA LEU A 80 -18.61 -7.36 5.23
C LEU A 80 -18.99 -7.25 6.72
N LYS A 81 -17.97 -7.14 7.56
CA LYS A 81 -18.11 -6.86 8.99
C LYS A 81 -17.24 -5.66 9.34
N ILE A 82 -17.84 -4.70 10.03
CA ILE A 82 -17.18 -3.53 10.59
C ILE A 82 -17.47 -3.54 12.08
N GLU A 83 -16.42 -3.71 12.89
CA GLU A 83 -16.48 -3.55 14.34
C GLU A 83 -15.94 -2.16 14.68
N VAL A 84 -16.65 -1.41 15.52
CA VAL A 84 -16.32 -0.04 15.91
C VAL A 84 -16.07 0.01 17.42
N TYR A 85 -14.99 0.65 17.81
CA TYR A 85 -14.57 0.86 19.18
C TYR A 85 -14.44 2.37 19.40
N LYS A 86 -15.40 2.95 20.11
CA LYS A 86 -15.44 4.38 20.36
C LYS A 86 -14.29 4.80 21.28
N LYS A 87 -13.65 5.93 20.98
CA LYS A 87 -12.51 6.44 21.77
C LYS A 87 -12.89 6.69 23.24
N GLU A 88 -14.12 7.11 23.49
CA GLU A 88 -14.65 7.35 24.84
C GLU A 88 -14.84 6.07 25.67
N ASP A 89 -15.17 4.96 25.01
CA ASP A 89 -15.34 3.65 25.65
C ASP A 89 -14.01 2.89 25.78
N GLU A 90 -13.13 3.03 24.78
CA GLU A 90 -11.91 2.23 24.61
C GLU A 90 -10.65 3.11 24.50
N ALA A 91 -10.49 4.05 25.45
CA ALA A 91 -9.44 5.07 25.41
C ALA A 91 -8.01 4.50 25.25
N LYS A 92 -7.68 3.41 25.96
CA LYS A 92 -6.34 2.79 25.87
C LYS A 92 -6.08 2.16 24.51
N LEU A 93 -7.12 1.58 23.89
CA LEU A 93 -7.00 1.02 22.54
C LEU A 93 -6.80 2.14 21.52
N ALA A 94 -7.56 3.23 21.65
CA ALA A 94 -7.43 4.40 20.79
C ALA A 94 -6.04 5.05 20.89
N GLU A 95 -5.49 5.18 22.10
CA GLU A 95 -4.13 5.67 22.36
C GLU A 95 -3.08 4.75 21.73
N ALA A 96 -3.18 3.43 21.95
CA ALA A 96 -2.26 2.47 21.34
C ALA A 96 -2.30 2.51 19.79
N MET A 97 -3.48 2.70 19.20
CA MET A 97 -3.59 2.82 17.74
C MET A 97 -3.09 4.17 17.22
N GLU A 98 -3.13 5.23 18.04
CA GLU A 98 -2.52 6.54 17.73
C GLU A 98 -1.00 6.41 17.63
N GLU A 99 -0.35 5.79 18.62
CA GLU A 99 1.08 5.55 18.60
C GLU A 99 1.52 4.71 17.39
N ILE A 100 0.71 3.71 17.01
CA ILE A 100 0.98 2.91 15.81
C ILE A 100 0.88 3.78 14.55
N GLU A 101 -0.13 4.63 14.42
CA GLU A 101 -0.27 5.52 13.27
C GLU A 101 0.93 6.48 13.16
N GLU A 102 1.40 7.03 14.28
CA GLU A 102 2.58 7.90 14.32
C GLU A 102 3.86 7.17 13.88
N ARG A 103 4.06 5.94 14.36
CA ARG A 103 5.18 5.09 13.94
C ARG A 103 5.10 4.72 12.46
N GLU A 104 3.90 4.47 11.94
CA GLU A 104 3.70 4.19 10.52
C GLU A 104 4.05 5.42 9.66
N ARG A 105 3.68 6.64 10.07
CA ARG A 105 4.08 7.88 9.37
C ARG A 105 5.59 8.09 9.38
N ALA A 106 6.24 7.91 10.53
CA ALA A 106 7.70 8.03 10.63
C ALA A 106 8.41 7.00 9.72
N LEU A 107 7.88 5.78 9.63
CA LEU A 107 8.41 4.76 8.73
C LEU A 107 8.20 5.15 7.24
N GLU A 108 7.06 5.75 6.90
CA GLU A 108 6.81 6.23 5.53
C GLU A 108 7.79 7.33 5.11
N GLU A 109 8.17 8.23 6.01
CA GLU A 109 9.20 9.24 5.75
C GLU A 109 10.55 8.58 5.44
N GLN A 110 10.95 7.59 6.25
CA GLN A 110 12.19 6.83 6.01
C GLN A 110 12.16 6.04 4.68
N ILE A 111 11.00 5.50 4.30
CA ILE A 111 10.84 4.82 3.01
C ILE A 111 11.04 5.81 1.85
N LYS A 112 10.50 7.03 1.95
CA LYS A 112 10.69 8.06 0.91
C LYS A 112 12.16 8.43 0.74
N GLU A 113 12.88 8.63 1.84
CA GLU A 113 14.33 8.89 1.80
C GLU A 113 15.07 7.74 1.11
N LEU A 114 14.68 6.50 1.39
CA LEU A 114 15.27 5.33 0.75
C LEU A 114 14.94 5.24 -0.75
N GLU A 115 13.72 5.60 -1.16
CA GLU A 115 13.32 5.66 -2.56
C GLU A 115 14.12 6.71 -3.34
N GLU A 116 14.37 7.88 -2.74
CA GLU A 116 15.21 8.92 -3.34
C GLU A 116 16.66 8.44 -3.53
N LEU A 117 17.24 7.79 -2.53
CA LEU A 117 18.58 7.20 -2.64
C LEU A 117 18.65 6.12 -3.72
N ALA A 118 17.61 5.29 -3.85
CA ALA A 118 17.55 4.26 -4.89
C ALA A 118 17.48 4.88 -6.30
N LEU A 119 16.77 6.00 -6.47
CA LEU A 119 16.72 6.73 -7.73
C LEU A 119 18.09 7.30 -8.11
N GLN A 120 18.77 7.94 -7.14
CA GLN A 120 20.12 8.47 -7.35
C GLN A 120 21.12 7.36 -7.73
N LEU A 121 21.03 6.19 -7.09
CA LEU A 121 21.85 5.04 -7.42
C LEU A 121 21.62 4.57 -8.85
N ARG A 122 20.35 4.52 -9.29
CA ARG A 122 20.00 4.16 -10.67
C ARG A 122 20.59 5.14 -11.68
N GLU A 123 20.42 6.44 -11.46
CA GLU A 123 20.99 7.48 -12.34
C GLU A 123 22.52 7.40 -12.40
N MET A 124 23.17 7.14 -11.27
CA MET A 124 24.62 6.96 -11.22
C MET A 124 25.05 5.71 -11.99
N SER A 125 24.30 4.61 -11.88
CA SER A 125 24.55 3.39 -12.65
C SER A 125 24.43 3.62 -14.15
N GLU A 126 23.42 4.39 -14.59
CA GLU A 126 23.22 4.75 -16.00
C GLU A 126 24.42 5.58 -16.53
N LYS A 127 24.89 6.57 -15.77
CA LYS A 127 26.10 7.36 -16.11
C LYS A 127 27.38 6.52 -16.18
N ILE A 128 27.54 5.54 -15.28
CA ILE A 128 28.69 4.64 -15.30
C ILE A 128 28.66 3.79 -16.58
N LEU A 129 27.50 3.29 -16.97
CA LEU A 129 27.34 2.51 -18.20
C LEU A 129 27.67 3.34 -19.44
N GLU A 130 27.20 4.58 -19.52
CA GLU A 130 27.52 5.51 -20.60
C GLU A 130 29.04 5.75 -20.72
N LYS A 131 29.70 6.06 -19.60
CA LYS A 131 31.16 6.29 -19.59
C LYS A 131 31.95 5.05 -20.00
N LEU A 132 31.46 3.87 -19.63
CA LEU A 132 32.09 2.59 -20.01
C LEU A 132 31.95 2.33 -21.51
N GLU A 133 30.82 2.70 -22.11
CA GLU A 133 30.59 2.63 -23.56
C GLU A 133 31.52 3.60 -24.32
N GLU A 134 31.68 4.85 -23.83
CA GLU A 134 32.63 5.83 -24.39
C GLU A 134 34.07 5.32 -24.35
N LEU A 135 34.53 4.80 -23.20
CA LEU A 135 35.89 4.27 -23.08
C LEU A 135 36.13 3.06 -23.97
N LYS A 136 35.11 2.21 -24.18
CA LYS A 136 35.20 1.10 -25.13
C LYS A 136 35.43 1.60 -26.55
N GLN A 137 34.71 2.65 -26.96
CA GLN A 137 34.86 3.29 -28.28
C GLN A 137 36.24 3.94 -28.45
N GLU A 138 36.75 4.61 -27.42
CA GLU A 138 38.01 5.35 -27.49
C GLU A 138 39.26 4.46 -27.41
N HIS A 139 39.20 3.36 -26.67
CA HIS A 139 40.42 2.62 -26.27
C HIS A 139 40.45 1.12 -26.60
N THR A 140 39.38 0.55 -27.18
CA THR A 140 39.35 -0.88 -27.52
C THR A 140 38.70 -1.16 -28.88
N SER A 141 39.28 -2.05 -29.68
CA SER A 141 38.70 -2.58 -30.93
C SER A 141 37.51 -3.54 -30.71
N LEU A 142 36.82 -3.44 -29.57
CA LEU A 142 35.76 -4.38 -29.16
C LEU A 142 34.42 -3.97 -29.78
N ARG A 143 33.70 -4.97 -30.31
CA ARG A 143 32.40 -4.86 -30.98
C ARG A 143 31.40 -4.01 -30.19
N LEU A 144 30.86 -2.99 -30.86
CA LEU A 144 29.87 -2.06 -30.32
C LEU A 144 28.48 -2.70 -30.33
N LYS A 145 27.63 -2.35 -29.35
CA LYS A 145 26.20 -2.71 -29.34
C LYS A 145 25.41 -2.28 -30.59
N ALA A 146 25.99 -1.43 -31.44
CA ALA A 146 25.41 -1.05 -32.72
C ALA A 146 25.51 -2.14 -33.81
N GLU A 147 26.11 -3.30 -33.52
CA GLU A 147 26.27 -4.42 -34.45
C GLU A 147 25.29 -5.61 -34.25
N GLU A 148 24.31 -5.53 -33.35
CA GLU A 148 23.19 -6.49 -33.23
C GLU A 148 21.83 -5.78 -33.47
#